data_AF-A0AAV1VDN9-F1
#
_entry.id   AF-A0AAV1VDN9-F1
#
_cell.length_a   1.000
_cell.length_b   1.000
_cell.length_c   1.000
_cell.angle_alpha   90.00
_cell.angle_beta   90.00
_cell.angle_gamma   90.00
#
_symmetry.space_group_name_H-M   'P 1'
#
loop_
_entity.id
_entity.type
_entity.pdbx_description
1 polymer ?
#
loop_
_entity_poly.entity_id
_entity_poly.type
_entity_poly.pdbx_seq_one_letter_code
_entity_poly.pdbx_strand_id
1 'polypeptide(L)'
;MTSEGHCVFVLVYVDDVLVTGSSLEMIARTKNDLKTRFEMTDSGKCAFVLGIELLDGEDGSVTMCQRRYVDDVLKRFGMDECKAVASPVDVSSRLVPSNSASKVDVPFREAVGALMHLMTATRPDIAYAVSFVSRFMEKPQEEHWVAVKRIFRYLQGTKMHGICYKPSAKIDFRGYSDADWAGDLADRKSTSGYVFMLLGAPVSWGSKKQPSVSLSTSEAEYIALSLAIQEGKWINRLLCEIMAAANEEGPELVIREDNQSCIKMTKNPVNHGRAKHIDIKYHHIRDEVKRGEVKLEYCETTLMLADIMTKGLHGPRHKDLTAALGIRACSD
;
A
#
# COMPACT_ATOMS: atom_id res chain seq x y z
N MET A 1 6.86 30.61 -10.02
CA MET A 1 7.02 31.10 -8.65
C MET A 1 6.67 32.58 -8.65
N THR A 2 5.75 33.01 -7.80
CA THR A 2 5.53 34.43 -7.50
C THR A 2 6.45 34.82 -6.34
N SER A 3 6.72 36.11 -6.18
CA SER A 3 7.60 36.71 -5.16
C SER A 3 7.17 36.46 -3.69
N GLU A 4 6.09 35.71 -3.45
CA GLU A 4 5.42 35.55 -2.15
C GLU A 4 5.46 34.10 -1.61
N GLY A 5 6.22 33.19 -2.22
CA GLY A 5 6.35 31.81 -1.73
C GLY A 5 5.12 30.93 -1.99
N HIS A 6 4.20 31.37 -2.85
CA HIS A 6 3.04 30.58 -3.22
C HIS A 6 3.35 29.52 -4.29
N CYS A 7 2.75 28.33 -4.15
CA CYS A 7 2.90 27.20 -5.06
C CYS A 7 1.53 26.72 -5.57
N VAL A 8 1.52 26.19 -6.80
CA VAL A 8 0.36 25.53 -7.42
C VAL A 8 0.85 24.19 -7.96
N PHE A 9 0.16 23.13 -7.59
CA PHE A 9 0.37 21.78 -8.10
C PHE A 9 -0.75 21.44 -9.07
N VAL A 10 -0.35 20.89 -10.22
CA VAL A 10 -1.26 20.42 -11.26
C VAL A 10 -0.97 18.94 -11.47
N LEU A 11 -1.91 18.09 -11.08
CA LEU A 11 -1.88 16.66 -11.35
C LEU A 11 -2.73 16.39 -12.59
N VAL A 12 -2.12 15.79 -13.61
CA VAL A 12 -2.79 15.44 -14.87
C VAL A 12 -2.85 13.92 -14.98
N TYR A 13 -4.05 13.39 -15.17
CA TYR A 13 -4.30 11.98 -15.45
C TYR A 13 -5.22 11.84 -16.64
N VAL A 14 -4.66 11.49 -17.81
CA VAL A 14 -5.41 11.40 -19.08
C VAL A 14 -6.20 12.70 -19.30
N ASP A 15 -7.52 12.67 -19.19
CA ASP A 15 -8.42 13.82 -19.40
C ASP A 15 -8.78 14.55 -18.09
N ASP A 16 -8.45 13.98 -16.92
CA ASP A 16 -8.71 14.56 -15.61
C ASP A 16 -7.55 15.43 -15.14
N VAL A 17 -7.85 16.63 -14.65
CA VAL A 17 -6.86 17.56 -14.08
C VAL A 17 -7.28 17.98 -12.69
N LEU A 18 -6.43 17.69 -11.70
CA LEU A 18 -6.58 18.17 -10.33
C LEU A 18 -5.61 19.32 -10.08
N VAL A 19 -6.13 20.46 -9.63
CA VAL A 19 -5.34 21.66 -9.32
C VAL A 19 -5.47 21.98 -7.84
N THR A 20 -4.34 22.10 -7.15
CA THR A 20 -4.25 22.50 -5.74
C THR A 20 -3.08 23.46 -5.52
N GLY A 21 -2.97 24.09 -4.35
CA GLY A 21 -1.92 25.08 -4.09
C GLY A 21 -2.16 25.91 -2.84
N SER A 22 -1.21 26.79 -2.53
CA SER A 22 -1.25 27.62 -1.32
C SER A 22 -1.97 28.96 -1.49
N SER A 23 -2.48 29.28 -2.68
CA SER A 23 -3.27 30.48 -2.95
C SER A 23 -4.46 30.17 -3.87
N LEU A 24 -5.67 30.46 -3.39
CA LEU A 24 -6.91 30.31 -4.17
C LEU A 24 -6.92 31.18 -5.42
N GLU A 25 -6.32 32.37 -5.35
CA GLU A 25 -6.19 33.27 -6.51
C GLU A 25 -5.29 32.64 -7.58
N MET A 26 -4.14 32.08 -7.18
CA MET A 26 -3.24 31.41 -8.13
C MET A 26 -3.84 30.13 -8.72
N ILE A 27 -4.60 29.37 -7.93
CA ILE A 27 -5.37 28.22 -8.43
C ILE A 27 -6.39 28.69 -9.47
N ALA A 28 -7.17 29.74 -9.17
CA ALA A 28 -8.17 30.28 -10.09
C ALA A 28 -7.53 30.79 -11.39
N ARG A 29 -6.42 31.52 -11.29
CA ARG A 29 -5.65 31.98 -12.44
C ARG A 29 -5.13 30.81 -13.28
N THR A 30 -4.56 29.79 -12.65
CA THR A 30 -4.06 28.60 -13.34
C THR A 30 -5.19 27.87 -14.08
N LYS A 31 -6.36 27.71 -13.45
CA LYS A 31 -7.53 27.12 -14.10
C LYS A 31 -8.00 27.95 -15.31
N ASN A 32 -8.01 29.28 -15.20
CA ASN A 32 -8.38 30.16 -16.31
C ASN A 32 -7.37 30.06 -17.45
N ASP A 33 -6.07 30.11 -17.16
CA ASP A 33 -5.01 29.98 -18.16
C ASP A 33 -5.12 28.66 -18.92
N LEU A 34 -5.40 27.54 -18.23
CA LEU A 34 -5.64 26.25 -18.85
C LEU A 34 -6.90 26.25 -19.75
N LYS A 35 -8.02 26.82 -19.29
CA LYS A 35 -9.26 26.95 -20.07
C LYS A 35 -9.11 27.78 -21.36
N THR A 36 -8.15 28.71 -21.41
CA THR A 36 -7.89 29.45 -22.67
C THR A 36 -7.23 28.59 -23.75
N ARG A 37 -6.60 27.47 -23.36
CA ARG A 37 -5.83 26.60 -24.26
C ARG A 37 -6.52 25.27 -24.54
N PHE A 38 -7.33 24.79 -23.60
CA PHE A 38 -7.95 23.47 -23.64
C PHE A 38 -9.45 23.58 -23.34
N GLU A 39 -10.25 22.73 -24.00
CA GLU A 39 -11.66 22.57 -23.68
C GLU A 39 -11.77 21.86 -22.33
N MET A 40 -12.17 22.60 -21.29
CA MET A 40 -12.18 22.12 -19.92
C MET A 40 -13.41 22.60 -19.16
N THR A 41 -14.00 21.70 -18.38
CA THR A 41 -15.05 22.02 -17.40
C THR A 41 -14.46 22.05 -16.00
N ASP A 42 -14.79 23.08 -15.23
CA ASP A 42 -14.40 23.16 -13.82
C ASP A 42 -15.50 22.56 -12.95
N SER A 43 -15.23 21.37 -12.42
CA SER A 43 -16.15 20.63 -11.56
C SER A 43 -16.18 21.13 -10.11
N GLY A 44 -15.47 22.22 -9.79
CA GLY A 44 -15.43 22.80 -8.46
C GLY A 44 -14.54 22.01 -7.50
N LYS A 45 -14.98 21.88 -6.23
CA LYS A 45 -14.22 21.14 -5.21
C LYS A 45 -14.18 19.65 -5.58
N CYS A 46 -12.99 19.04 -5.52
CA CYS A 46 -12.82 17.64 -5.88
C CYS A 46 -13.47 16.73 -4.84
N ALA A 47 -14.62 16.14 -5.17
CA ALA A 47 -15.27 15.10 -4.38
C ALA A 47 -14.94 13.68 -4.88
N PHE A 48 -14.48 13.56 -6.12
CA PHE A 48 -14.16 12.29 -6.77
C PHE A 48 -12.95 12.44 -7.69
N VAL A 49 -12.01 11.49 -7.61
CA VAL A 49 -10.85 11.41 -8.53
C VAL A 49 -10.55 9.94 -8.81
N LEU A 50 -10.50 9.54 -10.09
CA LEU A 50 -10.17 8.17 -10.51
C LEU A 50 -10.99 7.06 -9.82
N GLY A 51 -12.28 7.31 -9.55
CA GLY A 51 -13.16 6.37 -8.85
C GLY A 51 -12.93 6.29 -7.33
N ILE A 52 -12.21 7.26 -6.76
CA ILE A 52 -11.97 7.43 -5.32
C ILE A 52 -12.78 8.61 -4.82
N GLU A 53 -13.54 8.40 -3.74
CA GLU A 53 -14.28 9.41 -3.00
C GLU A 53 -13.33 10.20 -2.09
N LEU A 54 -13.36 11.53 -2.17
CA LEU A 54 -12.63 12.44 -1.28
C LEU A 54 -13.62 13.11 -0.33
N LEU A 55 -13.39 12.93 0.97
CA LEU A 55 -14.21 13.51 2.03
C LEU A 55 -13.35 14.46 2.86
N ASP A 56 -13.66 15.75 2.82
CA ASP A 56 -12.99 16.76 3.66
C ASP A 56 -13.61 16.80 5.05
N GLY A 57 -12.76 16.75 6.08
CA GLY A 57 -13.14 16.98 7.47
C GLY A 57 -13.08 18.46 7.84
N GLU A 58 -13.87 18.86 8.84
CA GLU A 58 -13.84 20.21 9.42
C GLU A 58 -12.48 20.55 10.05
N ASP A 59 -11.72 19.54 10.47
CA ASP A 59 -10.36 19.65 11.02
C ASP A 59 -9.28 19.79 9.91
N GLY A 60 -9.70 19.92 8.65
CA GLY A 60 -8.81 19.97 7.49
C GLY A 60 -8.27 18.61 7.06
N SER A 61 -8.75 17.51 7.65
CA SER A 61 -8.42 16.17 7.19
C SER A 61 -9.04 15.87 5.82
N VAL A 62 -8.41 14.96 5.08
CA VAL A 62 -8.94 14.44 3.82
C VAL A 62 -8.97 12.92 3.91
N THR A 63 -10.14 12.34 3.67
CA THR A 63 -10.33 10.90 3.68
C THR A 63 -10.59 10.38 2.27
N MET A 64 -9.76 9.43 1.83
CA MET A 64 -9.93 8.70 0.58
C MET A 64 -10.67 7.39 0.84
N CYS A 65 -11.84 7.19 0.22
CA CYS A 65 -12.59 5.95 0.34
C CYS A 65 -13.23 5.53 -0.98
N GLN A 66 -13.80 4.33 -1.03
CA GLN A 66 -14.46 3.77 -2.21
C GLN A 66 -15.75 3.05 -1.80
N ARG A 67 -16.56 3.69 -0.97
CA ARG A 67 -17.76 3.09 -0.37
C ARG A 67 -18.73 2.61 -1.44
N ARG A 68 -19.01 3.46 -2.43
CA ARG A 68 -19.91 3.12 -3.54
C ARG A 68 -19.40 1.91 -4.31
N TYR A 69 -18.11 1.88 -4.61
CA TYR A 69 -17.49 0.76 -5.30
C TYR A 69 -17.53 -0.53 -4.48
N VAL A 70 -17.31 -0.47 -3.16
CA VAL A 70 -17.45 -1.64 -2.28
C VAL A 70 -18.86 -2.20 -2.35
N ASP A 71 -19.90 -1.36 -2.27
CA ASP A 71 -21.30 -1.80 -2.38
C ASP A 71 -21.62 -2.43 -3.75
N ASP A 72 -21.15 -1.81 -4.83
CA ASP A 72 -21.36 -2.33 -6.19
C ASP A 72 -20.66 -3.67 -6.41
N VAL A 73 -19.42 -3.82 -5.92
CA VAL A 73 -18.68 -5.09 -5.98
C VAL A 73 -19.38 -6.17 -5.15
N LEU A 74 -19.85 -5.84 -3.94
CA LEU A 74 -20.55 -6.82 -3.11
C LEU A 74 -21.85 -7.29 -3.76
N LYS A 75 -22.66 -6.38 -4.32
CA LYS A 75 -23.87 -6.74 -5.08
C LYS A 75 -23.54 -7.60 -6.30
N ARG A 76 -22.53 -7.20 -7.10
CA ARG A 76 -22.11 -7.92 -8.32
C ARG A 76 -21.78 -9.38 -8.05
N PHE A 77 -21.17 -9.70 -6.90
CA PHE A 77 -20.80 -11.07 -6.54
C PHE A 77 -21.78 -11.75 -5.56
N GLY A 78 -22.96 -11.16 -5.30
CA GLY A 78 -23.98 -11.73 -4.40
C GLY A 78 -23.53 -11.81 -2.94
N MET A 79 -22.77 -10.80 -2.49
CA MET A 79 -22.15 -10.72 -1.15
C MET A 79 -22.65 -9.52 -0.34
N ASP A 80 -23.67 -8.79 -0.82
CA ASP A 80 -24.23 -7.60 -0.18
C ASP A 80 -25.02 -7.91 1.11
N GLU A 81 -25.54 -9.12 1.26
CA GLU A 81 -26.20 -9.61 2.49
C GLU A 81 -25.32 -10.57 3.31
N CYS A 82 -24.04 -10.71 2.97
CA CYS A 82 -23.18 -11.69 3.65
C CYS A 82 -22.89 -11.30 5.12
N LYS A 83 -22.58 -12.29 5.96
CA LYS A 83 -22.16 -12.02 7.35
C LYS A 83 -20.72 -11.51 7.40
N ALA A 84 -20.50 -10.37 8.05
CA ALA A 84 -19.18 -9.79 8.22
C ALA A 84 -18.18 -10.71 8.96
N VAL A 85 -16.88 -10.51 8.72
CA VAL A 85 -15.77 -11.14 9.46
C VAL A 85 -14.73 -10.10 9.85
N ALA A 86 -13.94 -10.39 10.89
CA ALA A 86 -12.97 -9.43 11.44
C ALA A 86 -11.62 -9.37 10.69
N SER A 87 -11.32 -10.32 9.80
CA SER A 87 -10.07 -10.36 9.03
C SER A 87 -10.33 -10.98 7.64
N PRO A 88 -9.66 -10.47 6.59
CA PRO A 88 -9.83 -10.96 5.22
C PRO A 88 -9.24 -12.35 4.99
N VAL A 89 -8.37 -12.84 5.89
CA VAL A 89 -7.72 -14.16 5.77
C VAL A 89 -8.19 -15.09 6.88
N ASP A 90 -8.42 -16.36 6.51
CA ASP A 90 -8.60 -17.43 7.48
C ASP A 90 -7.25 -18.05 7.79
N VAL A 91 -6.67 -17.67 8.92
CA VAL A 91 -5.35 -18.15 9.37
C VAL A 91 -5.33 -19.64 9.71
N SER A 92 -6.49 -20.29 9.84
CA SER A 92 -6.57 -21.75 10.02
C SER A 92 -6.54 -22.50 8.69
N SER A 93 -6.84 -21.82 7.58
CA SER A 93 -6.87 -22.42 6.25
C SER A 93 -5.46 -22.64 5.70
N ARG A 94 -5.23 -23.79 5.06
CA ARG A 94 -3.96 -24.13 4.39
C ARG A 94 -4.21 -24.26 2.90
N LEU A 95 -4.29 -23.13 2.21
CA LEU A 95 -4.54 -23.11 0.77
C LEU A 95 -3.28 -23.51 0.01
N VAL A 96 -3.35 -24.60 -0.74
CA VAL A 96 -2.32 -25.06 -1.67
C VAL A 96 -2.98 -25.51 -2.97
N PRO A 97 -2.36 -25.30 -4.15
CA PRO A 97 -2.88 -25.86 -5.39
C PRO A 97 -2.90 -27.38 -5.32
N SER A 98 -4.07 -27.99 -5.49
CA SER A 98 -4.18 -29.45 -5.60
C SER A 98 -4.25 -29.87 -7.07
N ASN A 99 -3.43 -30.84 -7.48
CA ASN A 99 -3.52 -31.39 -8.84
C ASN A 99 -4.76 -32.28 -9.03
N SER A 100 -5.30 -32.86 -7.95
CA SER A 100 -6.45 -33.77 -7.99
C SER A 100 -7.80 -33.07 -7.96
N ALA A 101 -7.88 -31.83 -7.46
CA ALA A 101 -9.13 -31.09 -7.39
C ALA A 101 -9.45 -30.37 -8.71
N SER A 102 -10.73 -30.44 -9.07
CA SER A 102 -11.28 -29.83 -10.27
C SER A 102 -11.29 -28.30 -10.18
N LYS A 103 -11.13 -27.65 -11.33
CA LYS A 103 -11.31 -26.20 -11.44
C LYS A 103 -12.78 -25.87 -11.15
N VAL A 104 -13.01 -24.87 -10.30
CA VAL A 104 -14.37 -24.38 -10.05
C VAL A 104 -14.77 -23.38 -11.13
N ASP A 105 -16.01 -23.45 -11.60
CA ASP A 105 -16.57 -22.53 -12.60
C ASP A 105 -17.25 -21.33 -11.92
N VAL A 106 -16.44 -20.33 -11.60
CA VAL A 106 -16.85 -19.08 -10.94
C VAL A 106 -16.10 -17.90 -11.56
N PRO A 107 -16.61 -16.66 -11.44
CA PRO A 107 -15.93 -15.46 -11.96
C PRO A 107 -14.72 -15.06 -11.09
N PHE A 108 -13.78 -15.99 -10.87
CA PHE A 108 -12.66 -15.82 -9.95
C PHE A 108 -11.74 -14.67 -10.36
N ARG A 109 -11.32 -14.63 -11.63
CA ARG A 109 -10.42 -13.58 -12.16
C ARG A 109 -11.06 -12.20 -12.09
N GLU A 110 -12.35 -12.13 -12.38
CA GLU A 110 -13.14 -10.90 -12.30
C GLU A 110 -13.25 -10.40 -10.85
N ALA A 111 -13.53 -11.30 -9.91
CA ALA A 111 -13.57 -10.98 -8.48
C ALA A 111 -12.22 -10.49 -7.96
N VAL A 112 -11.12 -11.18 -8.31
CA VAL A 112 -9.79 -10.74 -7.91
C VAL A 112 -9.44 -9.40 -8.55
N GLY A 113 -9.77 -9.18 -9.82
CA GLY A 113 -9.57 -7.88 -10.48
C GLY A 113 -10.30 -6.72 -9.79
N ALA A 114 -11.56 -6.95 -9.38
CA ALA A 114 -12.32 -5.95 -8.62
C ALA A 114 -11.70 -5.66 -7.24
N LEU A 115 -11.24 -6.71 -6.54
CA LEU A 115 -10.55 -6.57 -5.27
C LEU A 115 -9.18 -5.88 -5.40
N MET A 116 -8.47 -6.09 -6.52
CA MET A 116 -7.18 -5.44 -6.79
C MET A 116 -7.34 -3.92 -6.94
N HIS A 117 -8.45 -3.44 -7.50
CA HIS A 117 -8.72 -2.00 -7.58
C HIS A 117 -8.84 -1.38 -6.17
N LEU A 118 -9.63 -1.99 -5.27
CA LEU A 118 -9.71 -1.56 -3.87
C LEU A 118 -8.36 -1.61 -3.17
N MET A 119 -7.66 -2.74 -3.30
CA MET A 119 -6.35 -2.97 -2.69
C MET A 119 -5.35 -1.88 -3.06
N THR A 120 -5.34 -1.45 -4.32
CA THR A 120 -4.33 -0.50 -4.84
C THR A 120 -4.69 0.95 -4.61
N ALA A 121 -5.98 1.27 -4.42
CA ALA A 121 -6.44 2.64 -4.26
C ALA A 121 -6.67 3.06 -2.80
N THR A 122 -7.46 2.29 -2.03
CA THR A 122 -7.93 2.74 -0.70
C THR A 122 -7.92 1.68 0.40
N ARG A 123 -7.61 0.42 0.08
CA ARG A 123 -7.67 -0.71 1.03
C ARG A 123 -6.35 -1.48 1.16
N PRO A 124 -5.30 -0.87 1.74
CA PRO A 124 -4.05 -1.56 2.06
C PRO A 124 -4.25 -2.79 2.97
N ASP A 125 -5.24 -2.73 3.83
CA ASP A 125 -5.63 -3.77 4.79
C ASP A 125 -6.12 -5.09 4.15
N ILE A 126 -6.39 -5.12 2.84
CA ILE A 126 -6.68 -6.37 2.12
C ILE A 126 -5.53 -6.81 1.21
N ALA A 127 -4.41 -6.07 1.18
CA ALA A 127 -3.39 -6.25 0.16
C ALA A 127 -2.77 -7.65 0.15
N TYR A 128 -2.39 -8.16 1.32
CA TYR A 128 -1.90 -9.53 1.42
C TYR A 128 -2.95 -10.56 0.95
N ALA A 129 -4.21 -10.42 1.40
CA ALA A 129 -5.25 -11.38 1.09
C ALA A 129 -5.51 -11.48 -0.41
N VAL A 130 -5.60 -10.33 -1.09
CA VAL A 130 -5.79 -10.23 -2.53
C VAL A 130 -4.57 -10.76 -3.29
N SER A 131 -3.36 -10.35 -2.90
CA SER A 131 -2.11 -10.88 -3.47
C SER A 131 -1.98 -12.39 -3.29
N PHE A 132 -2.46 -12.95 -2.20
CA PHE A 132 -2.42 -14.39 -1.95
C PHE A 132 -3.39 -15.16 -2.86
N VAL A 133 -4.67 -14.76 -2.91
CA VAL A 133 -5.66 -15.43 -3.76
C VAL A 133 -5.37 -15.27 -5.26
N SER A 134 -4.65 -14.21 -5.65
CA SER A 134 -4.23 -13.99 -7.04
C SER A 134 -3.37 -15.12 -7.61
N ARG A 135 -2.67 -15.86 -6.75
CA ARG A 135 -1.80 -16.99 -7.10
C ARG A 135 -2.58 -18.16 -7.72
N PHE A 136 -3.90 -18.22 -7.53
CA PHE A 136 -4.76 -19.32 -7.98
C PHE A 136 -5.61 -18.99 -9.23
N MET A 137 -5.35 -17.87 -9.90
CA MET A 137 -6.18 -17.37 -11.02
C MET A 137 -6.23 -18.27 -12.26
N GLU A 138 -5.28 -19.17 -12.46
CA GLU A 138 -5.24 -20.08 -13.62
C GLU A 138 -6.25 -21.25 -13.45
N LYS A 139 -6.17 -21.91 -12.29
CA LYS A 139 -6.98 -23.08 -11.94
C LYS A 139 -7.55 -22.92 -10.51
N PRO A 140 -8.51 -22.00 -10.29
CA PRO A 140 -9.14 -21.81 -8.98
C PRO A 140 -9.92 -23.06 -8.57
N GLN A 141 -9.99 -23.30 -7.26
CA GLN A 141 -10.67 -24.45 -6.64
C GLN A 141 -11.65 -23.90 -5.60
N GLU A 142 -12.56 -24.74 -5.09
CA GLU A 142 -13.60 -24.30 -4.18
C GLU A 142 -13.04 -23.57 -2.95
N GLU A 143 -11.96 -24.09 -2.35
CA GLU A 143 -11.30 -23.45 -1.20
C GLU A 143 -10.73 -22.06 -1.53
N HIS A 144 -10.21 -21.87 -2.75
CA HIS A 144 -9.75 -20.57 -3.21
C HIS A 144 -10.92 -19.59 -3.36
N TRP A 145 -12.08 -20.07 -3.83
CA TRP A 145 -13.29 -19.25 -3.94
C TRP A 145 -13.86 -18.87 -2.58
N VAL A 146 -13.83 -19.79 -1.61
CA VAL A 146 -14.16 -19.51 -0.21
C VAL A 146 -13.26 -18.40 0.36
N ALA A 147 -11.96 -18.42 0.04
CA ALA A 147 -11.03 -17.37 0.45
C ALA A 147 -11.38 -16.00 -0.15
N VAL A 148 -11.72 -15.93 -1.44
CA VAL A 148 -12.20 -14.69 -2.09
C VAL A 148 -13.49 -14.17 -1.43
N LYS A 149 -14.47 -15.06 -1.18
CA LYS A 149 -15.69 -14.69 -0.46
C LYS A 149 -15.40 -14.17 0.95
N ARG A 150 -14.37 -14.67 1.63
CA ARG A 150 -13.97 -14.14 2.93
C ARG A 150 -13.50 -12.68 2.84
N ILE A 151 -12.76 -12.30 1.79
CA ILE A 151 -12.36 -10.91 1.57
C ILE A 151 -13.61 -10.03 1.41
N PHE A 152 -14.60 -10.47 0.63
CA PHE A 152 -15.89 -9.78 0.52
C PHE A 152 -16.63 -9.66 1.86
N ARG A 153 -16.64 -10.72 2.68
CA ARG A 153 -17.21 -10.66 4.04
C ARG A 153 -16.49 -9.66 4.94
N TYR A 154 -15.18 -9.50 4.79
CA TYR A 154 -14.44 -8.47 5.51
C TYR A 154 -14.83 -7.07 5.03
N LEU A 155 -14.91 -6.86 3.71
CA LEU A 155 -15.37 -5.61 3.10
C LEU A 155 -16.79 -5.24 3.56
N GLN A 156 -17.70 -6.23 3.66
CA GLN A 156 -19.06 -6.01 4.17
C GLN A 156 -19.08 -5.41 5.58
N GLY A 157 -18.17 -5.82 6.46
CA GLY A 157 -18.05 -5.24 7.80
C GLY A 157 -17.27 -3.92 7.85
N THR A 158 -16.64 -3.53 6.73
CA THR A 158 -15.68 -2.42 6.67
C THR A 158 -15.94 -1.46 5.51
N LYS A 159 -17.16 -1.42 4.96
CA LYS A 159 -17.54 -0.62 3.78
C LYS A 159 -17.21 0.87 3.91
N MET A 160 -17.32 1.37 5.14
CA MET A 160 -17.09 2.76 5.48
C MET A 160 -15.60 3.10 5.64
N HIS A 161 -14.70 2.12 5.59
CA HIS A 161 -13.28 2.39 5.82
C HIS A 161 -12.65 3.16 4.67
N GLY A 162 -11.82 4.14 5.03
CA GLY A 162 -10.98 4.90 4.11
C GLY A 162 -9.67 5.29 4.76
N ILE A 163 -8.75 5.81 3.94
CA ILE A 163 -7.45 6.31 4.36
C ILE A 163 -7.61 7.80 4.73
N CYS A 164 -7.35 8.15 5.99
CA CYS A 164 -7.55 9.52 6.49
C CYS A 164 -6.21 10.21 6.73
N TYR A 165 -5.91 11.27 5.96
CA TYR A 165 -4.76 12.14 6.15
C TYR A 165 -5.16 13.34 7.00
N LYS A 166 -4.39 13.64 8.04
CA LYS A 166 -4.63 14.80 8.91
C LYS A 166 -3.54 15.85 8.71
N PRO A 167 -3.87 17.15 8.76
CA PRO A 167 -2.87 18.20 8.80
C PRO A 167 -1.91 17.99 9.97
N SER A 168 -0.62 18.16 9.72
CA SER A 168 0.44 18.10 10.73
C SER A 168 1.47 19.16 10.43
N ALA A 169 2.01 19.78 11.49
CA ALA A 169 3.12 20.72 11.37
C ALA A 169 4.44 20.05 10.95
N LYS A 170 4.54 18.72 11.10
CA LYS A 170 5.69 17.92 10.65
C LYS A 170 5.24 16.88 9.64
N ILE A 171 5.96 16.84 8.52
CA ILE A 171 5.86 15.76 7.54
C ILE A 171 6.65 14.57 8.08
N ASP A 172 5.95 13.47 8.36
CA ASP A 172 6.49 12.29 9.02
C ASP A 172 6.56 11.07 8.07
N PHE A 173 7.24 11.27 6.94
CA PHE A 173 7.43 10.22 5.94
C PHE A 173 8.29 9.07 6.48
N ARG A 174 7.75 7.86 6.49
CA ARG A 174 8.45 6.66 6.99
C ARG A 174 7.98 5.39 6.28
N GLY A 175 8.93 4.50 5.96
CA GLY A 175 8.65 3.17 5.45
C GLY A 175 8.70 2.11 6.54
N TYR A 176 8.03 0.99 6.29
CA TYR A 176 8.14 -0.26 7.05
C TYR A 176 8.35 -1.38 6.04
N SER A 177 9.28 -2.29 6.32
CA SER A 177 9.58 -3.47 5.50
C SER A 177 9.48 -4.72 6.37
N ASP A 178 8.90 -5.78 5.82
CA ASP A 178 8.78 -7.08 6.48
C ASP A 178 8.75 -8.20 5.42
N ALA A 179 9.06 -9.43 5.85
CA ALA A 179 8.92 -10.63 5.03
C ALA A 179 8.40 -11.83 5.82
N ASP A 180 7.37 -12.49 5.28
CA ASP A 180 6.94 -13.80 5.77
C ASP A 180 7.80 -14.90 5.13
N TRP A 181 8.83 -15.35 5.85
CA TRP A 181 9.81 -16.31 5.35
C TRP A 181 9.19 -17.70 5.10
N ALA A 182 9.29 -18.15 3.85
CA ALA A 182 8.78 -19.45 3.41
C ALA A 182 7.30 -19.69 3.75
N GLY A 183 6.50 -18.61 3.80
CA GLY A 183 5.07 -18.67 4.12
C GLY A 183 4.21 -19.39 3.07
N ASP A 184 4.64 -19.41 1.81
CA ASP A 184 3.93 -20.15 0.77
C ASP A 184 4.12 -21.67 0.94
N LEU A 185 3.05 -22.39 1.22
CA LEU A 185 3.12 -23.83 1.47
C LEU A 185 3.38 -24.66 0.20
N ALA A 186 3.13 -24.11 -0.99
CA ALA A 186 3.28 -24.84 -2.25
C ALA A 186 4.73 -24.85 -2.74
N ASP A 187 5.45 -23.73 -2.64
CA ASP A 187 6.82 -23.61 -3.15
C ASP A 187 7.83 -23.04 -2.14
N ARG A 188 7.42 -22.82 -0.89
CA ARG A 188 8.26 -22.30 0.21
C ARG A 188 8.90 -20.95 -0.10
N LYS A 189 8.33 -20.18 -1.04
CA LYS A 189 8.76 -18.80 -1.28
C LYS A 189 8.16 -17.87 -0.23
N SER A 190 8.93 -16.86 0.12
CA SER A 190 8.54 -15.84 1.09
C SER A 190 7.58 -14.81 0.47
N THR A 191 6.87 -14.06 1.30
CA THR A 191 6.09 -12.89 0.86
C THR A 191 6.75 -11.63 1.41
N SER A 192 7.20 -10.73 0.53
CA SER A 192 7.69 -9.40 0.91
C SER A 192 6.54 -8.42 1.04
N GLY A 193 6.60 -7.59 2.07
CA GLY A 193 5.64 -6.54 2.34
C GLY A 193 6.33 -5.22 2.62
N TYR A 194 5.71 -4.13 2.21
CA TYR A 194 6.12 -2.79 2.65
C TYR A 194 4.90 -1.87 2.78
N VAL A 195 5.05 -0.84 3.59
CA VAL A 195 4.12 0.29 3.65
C VAL A 195 4.88 1.57 3.97
N PHE A 196 4.59 2.62 3.20
CA PHE A 196 5.07 3.97 3.41
C PHE A 196 3.96 4.84 3.96
N MET A 197 4.19 5.42 5.12
CA MET A 197 3.28 6.31 5.83
C MET A 197 3.70 7.76 5.61
N LEU A 198 2.72 8.63 5.45
CA LEU A 198 2.84 10.08 5.36
C LEU A 198 1.63 10.69 6.10
N LEU A 199 1.88 11.62 7.03
CA LEU A 199 0.83 12.29 7.82
C LEU A 199 -0.06 11.28 8.56
N GLY A 200 0.55 10.23 9.10
CA GLY A 200 -0.13 9.17 9.85
C GLY A 200 -0.95 8.18 9.01
N ALA A 201 -0.87 8.22 7.69
CA ALA A 201 -1.63 7.34 6.78
C ALA A 201 -0.79 6.81 5.61
N PRO A 202 -1.12 5.66 5.01
CA PRO A 202 -0.34 5.03 3.95
C PRO A 202 -0.45 5.80 2.65
N VAL A 203 0.67 5.98 1.94
CA VAL A 203 0.73 6.59 0.60
C VAL A 203 1.27 5.63 -0.46
N SER A 204 1.95 4.56 -0.05
CA SER A 204 2.30 3.43 -0.91
C SER A 204 2.44 2.18 -0.07
N TRP A 205 2.06 1.05 -0.64
CA TRP A 205 2.14 -0.25 0.01
C TRP A 205 2.24 -1.35 -1.03
N GLY A 206 2.71 -2.52 -0.60
CA GLY A 206 2.82 -3.67 -1.48
C GLY A 206 2.90 -4.98 -0.72
N SER A 207 2.32 -6.01 -1.32
CA SER A 207 2.44 -7.40 -0.89
C SER A 207 2.81 -8.26 -2.09
N LYS A 208 4.02 -8.83 -2.10
CA LYS A 208 4.57 -9.52 -3.26
C LYS A 208 5.24 -10.83 -2.87
N LYS A 209 4.84 -11.92 -3.54
CA LYS A 209 5.55 -13.20 -3.46
C LYS A 209 6.98 -13.04 -4.01
N GLN A 210 7.98 -13.47 -3.26
CA GLN A 210 9.36 -13.42 -3.70
C GLN A 210 9.58 -14.36 -4.90
N PRO A 211 10.43 -13.99 -5.87
CA PRO A 211 10.65 -14.81 -7.07
C PRO A 211 11.43 -16.10 -6.77
N SER A 212 12.31 -16.07 -5.76
CA SER A 212 13.16 -17.17 -5.32
C SER A 212 12.87 -17.54 -3.86
N VAL A 213 13.20 -18.78 -3.49
CA VAL A 213 13.18 -19.25 -2.09
C VAL A 213 14.34 -18.61 -1.34
N SER A 214 14.06 -18.02 -0.18
CA SER A 214 15.11 -17.48 0.70
C SER A 214 15.63 -18.56 1.65
N LEU A 215 16.93 -18.59 1.90
CA LEU A 215 17.55 -19.62 2.76
C LEU A 215 17.52 -19.30 4.26
N SER A 216 17.11 -18.09 4.63
CA SER A 216 16.92 -17.66 6.02
C SER A 216 15.91 -16.52 6.11
N THR A 217 15.37 -16.29 7.31
CA THR A 217 14.52 -15.11 7.59
C THR A 217 15.24 -13.82 7.22
N SER A 218 16.48 -13.63 7.67
CA SER A 218 17.26 -12.42 7.36
C SER A 218 17.44 -12.17 5.85
N GLU A 219 17.53 -13.24 5.07
CA GLU A 219 17.61 -13.14 3.60
C GLU A 219 16.27 -12.72 2.99
N ALA A 220 15.17 -13.26 3.50
CA ALA A 220 13.82 -12.86 3.09
C ALA A 220 13.56 -11.38 3.40
N GLU A 221 13.92 -10.93 4.60
CA GLU A 221 13.83 -9.52 5.01
C GLU A 221 14.67 -8.64 4.10
N TYR A 222 15.90 -9.06 3.79
CA TYR A 222 16.79 -8.29 2.91
C TYR A 222 16.23 -8.12 1.49
N ILE A 223 15.54 -9.15 0.98
CA ILE A 223 14.84 -9.07 -0.31
C ILE A 223 13.65 -8.09 -0.22
N ALA A 224 12.87 -8.12 0.87
CA ALA A 224 11.78 -7.16 1.10
C ALA A 224 12.30 -5.72 1.22
N LEU A 225 13.37 -5.51 1.98
CA LEU A 225 14.01 -4.22 2.17
C LEU A 225 14.50 -3.63 0.84
N SER A 226 15.03 -4.47 -0.06
CA SER A 226 15.43 -4.02 -1.40
C SER A 226 14.24 -3.48 -2.20
N LEU A 227 13.06 -4.10 -2.08
CA LEU A 227 11.84 -3.63 -2.75
C LEU A 227 11.34 -2.33 -2.09
N ALA A 228 11.31 -2.28 -0.77
CA ALA A 228 10.93 -1.09 -0.02
C ALA A 228 11.82 0.11 -0.36
N ILE A 229 13.14 -0.07 -0.46
CA ILE A 229 14.07 1.01 -0.84
C ILE A 229 13.78 1.56 -2.24
N GLN A 230 13.54 0.69 -3.22
CA GLN A 230 13.24 1.14 -4.59
C GLN A 230 11.98 1.99 -4.63
N GLU A 231 10.91 1.53 -3.98
CA GLU A 231 9.66 2.26 -3.86
C GLU A 231 9.84 3.58 -3.07
N GLY A 232 10.44 3.49 -1.89
CA GLY A 232 10.64 4.61 -0.99
C GLY A 232 11.47 5.73 -1.60
N LYS A 233 12.51 5.40 -2.39
CA LYS A 233 13.32 6.40 -3.10
C LYS A 233 12.52 7.17 -4.14
N TRP A 234 11.63 6.50 -4.87
CA TRP A 234 10.77 7.16 -5.84
C TRP A 234 9.83 8.16 -5.15
N ILE A 235 9.15 7.73 -4.08
CA ILE A 235 8.24 8.58 -3.30
C ILE A 235 9.00 9.73 -2.65
N ASN A 236 10.16 9.44 -2.03
CA ASN A 236 10.99 10.45 -1.39
C ASN A 236 11.41 11.55 -2.37
N ARG A 237 11.85 11.18 -3.59
CA ARG A 237 12.21 12.15 -4.62
C ARG A 237 11.02 13.06 -4.97
N LEU A 238 9.85 12.47 -5.20
CA LEU A 238 8.64 13.24 -5.49
C LEU A 238 8.28 14.19 -4.33
N LEU A 239 8.36 13.73 -3.08
CA LEU A 239 8.11 14.56 -1.90
C LEU A 239 9.13 15.70 -1.80
N CYS A 240 10.41 15.44 -2.02
CA CYS A 240 11.45 16.46 -2.03
C CYS A 240 11.21 17.53 -3.11
N GLU A 241 10.75 17.13 -4.30
CA GLU A 241 10.40 18.08 -5.38
C GLU A 241 9.17 18.93 -5.01
N ILE A 242 8.12 18.31 -4.45
CA ILE A 242 6.92 19.00 -3.96
C ILE A 242 7.27 20.02 -2.87
N MET A 243 8.10 19.60 -1.90
CA MET A 243 8.51 20.46 -0.79
C MET A 243 9.44 21.58 -1.24
N ALA A 244 10.40 21.30 -2.12
CA ALA A 244 11.26 22.32 -2.71
C ALA A 244 10.43 23.37 -3.47
N ALA A 245 9.38 22.95 -4.19
CA ALA A 245 8.45 23.88 -4.85
C ALA A 245 7.65 24.75 -3.86
N ALA A 246 7.47 24.30 -2.63
CA ALA A 246 6.90 25.04 -1.51
C ALA A 246 7.95 25.78 -0.66
N ASN A 247 9.23 25.78 -1.07
CA ASN A 247 10.35 26.34 -0.32
C ASN A 247 10.56 25.70 1.07
N GLU A 248 10.27 24.41 1.17
CA GLU A 248 10.42 23.58 2.37
C GLU A 248 11.47 22.48 2.12
N GLU A 249 12.10 21.98 3.18
CA GLU A 249 13.08 20.89 3.10
C GLU A 249 12.39 19.52 3.03
N GLY A 250 12.74 18.72 2.01
CA GLY A 250 12.20 17.37 1.85
C GLY A 250 12.50 16.44 3.03
N PRO A 251 11.66 15.41 3.28
CA PRO A 251 11.88 14.51 4.42
C PRO A 251 13.03 13.54 4.14
N GLU A 252 13.69 13.05 5.20
CA GLU A 252 14.60 11.91 5.10
C GLU A 252 13.83 10.63 4.74
N LEU A 253 14.43 9.75 3.94
CA LEU A 253 13.90 8.41 3.72
C LEU A 253 14.33 7.48 4.86
N VAL A 254 13.42 7.27 5.82
CA VAL A 254 13.61 6.34 6.93
C VAL A 254 12.78 5.08 6.70
N ILE A 255 13.40 3.90 6.76
CA ILE A 255 12.72 2.61 6.70
C ILE A 255 12.92 1.86 8.03
N ARG A 256 11.80 1.41 8.59
CA ARG A 256 11.73 0.62 9.82
C ARG A 256 11.83 -0.86 9.50
N GLU A 257 12.65 -1.55 10.29
CA GLU A 257 13.00 -2.96 10.14
C GLU A 257 13.10 -3.57 11.55
N ASP A 258 12.47 -4.72 11.80
CA ASP A 258 12.52 -5.39 13.11
C ASP A 258 13.56 -6.51 13.15
N ASN A 259 14.13 -6.91 12.01
CA ASN A 259 15.21 -7.88 11.97
C ASN A 259 16.59 -7.23 12.13
N GLN A 260 17.15 -7.28 13.34
CA GLN A 260 18.50 -6.74 13.61
C GLN A 260 19.59 -7.38 12.75
N SER A 261 19.44 -8.65 12.34
CA SER A 261 20.41 -9.31 11.47
C SER A 261 20.38 -8.71 10.06
N CYS A 262 19.18 -8.45 9.52
CA CYS A 262 18.99 -7.71 8.27
C CYS A 262 19.67 -6.33 8.33
N ILE A 263 19.41 -5.55 9.39
CA ILE A 263 20.05 -4.24 9.58
C ILE A 263 21.59 -4.36 9.61
N LYS A 264 22.14 -5.32 10.35
CA LYS A 264 23.59 -5.53 10.43
C LYS A 264 24.20 -5.90 9.07
N MET A 265 23.48 -6.63 8.22
CA MET A 265 23.92 -7.01 6.87
C MET A 265 24.09 -5.80 5.95
N THR A 266 23.38 -4.69 6.19
CA THR A 266 23.56 -3.45 5.43
C THR A 266 24.85 -2.70 5.77
N LYS A 267 25.45 -2.98 6.94
CA LYS A 267 26.67 -2.30 7.42
C LYS A 267 27.95 -3.10 7.16
N ASN A 268 27.87 -4.43 7.10
CA ASN A 268 29.04 -5.32 7.09
C ASN A 268 29.26 -6.05 5.76
N PRO A 269 30.46 -5.96 5.13
CA PRO A 269 30.77 -6.64 3.85
C PRO A 269 31.05 -8.15 3.95
N VAL A 270 31.11 -8.76 5.14
CA VAL A 270 31.83 -10.04 5.35
C VAL A 270 30.94 -11.29 5.12
N ASN A 271 29.62 -11.17 4.95
CA ASN A 271 28.68 -12.31 4.96
C ASN A 271 28.28 -12.89 3.57
N HIS A 272 28.98 -12.55 2.49
CA HIS A 272 28.53 -12.87 1.10
C HIS A 272 28.64 -14.34 0.67
N GLY A 273 29.39 -15.17 1.42
CA GLY A 273 29.65 -16.55 1.00
C GLY A 273 28.41 -17.45 0.84
N ARG A 274 27.28 -17.11 1.48
CA ARG A 274 26.08 -17.96 1.55
C ARG A 274 24.89 -17.50 0.69
N ALA A 275 24.94 -16.31 0.08
CA ALA A 275 23.76 -15.69 -0.53
C ALA A 275 24.00 -15.13 -1.96
N LYS A 276 24.76 -15.87 -2.77
CA LYS A 276 25.12 -15.49 -4.16
C LYS A 276 23.92 -15.15 -5.06
N HIS A 277 22.77 -15.77 -4.83
CA HIS A 277 21.58 -15.60 -5.68
C HIS A 277 20.84 -14.27 -5.44
N ILE A 278 21.25 -13.49 -4.42
CA ILE A 278 20.73 -12.14 -4.16
C ILE A 278 21.84 -11.09 -4.03
N ASP A 279 23.05 -11.38 -4.52
CA ASP A 279 24.25 -10.53 -4.41
C ASP A 279 24.02 -9.08 -4.89
N ILE A 280 23.29 -8.92 -6.01
CA ILE A 280 22.91 -7.60 -6.53
C ILE A 280 22.11 -6.78 -5.50
N LYS A 281 21.19 -7.42 -4.77
CA LYS A 281 20.40 -6.73 -3.73
C LYS A 281 21.28 -6.31 -2.56
N TYR A 282 22.25 -7.15 -2.17
CA TYR A 282 23.24 -6.79 -1.15
C TYR A 282 24.02 -5.53 -1.52
N HIS A 283 24.58 -5.50 -2.72
CA HIS A 283 25.34 -4.35 -3.17
C HIS A 283 24.48 -3.10 -3.25
N HIS A 284 23.27 -3.20 -3.84
CA HIS A 284 22.32 -2.09 -3.92
C HIS A 284 22.01 -1.50 -2.54
N ILE A 285 21.47 -2.28 -1.60
CA ILE A 285 21.06 -1.73 -0.29
C ILE A 285 22.24 -1.10 0.46
N ARG A 286 23.41 -1.74 0.40
CA ARG A 286 24.61 -1.22 1.08
C ARG A 286 25.06 0.11 0.51
N ASP A 287 25.06 0.26 -0.81
CA ASP A 287 25.45 1.51 -1.46
C ASP A 287 24.47 2.63 -1.10
N GLU A 288 23.16 2.35 -1.09
CA GLU A 288 22.12 3.30 -0.69
C GLU A 288 22.30 3.78 0.76
N VAL A 289 22.51 2.86 1.70
CA VAL A 289 22.74 3.18 3.11
C VAL A 289 24.07 3.91 3.31
N LYS A 290 25.13 3.50 2.60
CA LYS A 290 26.45 4.11 2.70
C LYS A 290 26.48 5.55 2.15
N ARG A 291 25.69 5.83 1.11
CA ARG A 291 25.52 7.20 0.57
C ARG A 291 24.65 8.09 1.47
N GLY A 292 23.98 7.52 2.48
CA GLY A 292 23.07 8.24 3.35
C GLY A 292 21.73 8.57 2.68
N GLU A 293 21.43 7.96 1.53
CA GLU A 293 20.16 8.14 0.81
C GLU A 293 18.99 7.41 1.48
N VAL A 294 19.30 6.41 2.33
CA VAL A 294 18.32 5.65 3.12
C VAL A 294 18.85 5.48 4.53
N LYS A 295 18.01 5.80 5.52
CA LYS A 295 18.27 5.51 6.94
C LYS A 295 17.44 4.31 7.38
N LEU A 296 18.10 3.34 8.00
CA LEU A 296 17.43 2.18 8.60
C LEU A 296 17.33 2.33 10.10
N GLU A 297 16.12 2.16 10.64
CA GLU A 297 15.84 2.26 12.06
C GLU A 297 15.17 0.98 12.57
N TYR A 298 15.64 0.47 13.71
CA TYR A 298 14.99 -0.66 14.34
C TYR A 298 13.58 -0.26 14.82
N CYS A 299 12.61 -1.14 14.67
CA CYS A 299 11.36 -1.09 15.44
C CYS A 299 11.05 -2.47 16.04
N GLU A 300 10.23 -2.48 17.10
CA GLU A 300 9.73 -3.73 17.65
C GLU A 300 8.74 -4.40 16.70
N THR A 301 8.74 -5.73 16.63
CA THR A 301 7.80 -6.51 15.79
C THR A 301 6.34 -6.18 16.08
N THR A 302 6.00 -5.87 17.33
CA THR A 302 4.64 -5.43 17.71
C THR A 302 4.21 -4.14 17.03
N LEU A 303 5.16 -3.30 16.59
CA LEU A 303 4.94 -2.04 15.90
C LEU A 303 5.19 -2.13 14.38
N MET A 304 5.50 -3.32 13.85
CA MET A 304 5.78 -3.52 12.43
C MET A 304 4.50 -3.44 11.60
N LEU A 305 4.27 -2.30 10.96
CA LEU A 305 3.06 -2.10 10.14
C LEU A 305 3.04 -2.98 8.89
N ALA A 306 4.21 -3.36 8.37
CA ALA A 306 4.31 -4.20 7.19
C ALA A 306 3.87 -5.66 7.42
N ASP A 307 3.68 -6.10 8.67
CA ASP A 307 3.13 -7.43 9.01
C ASP A 307 1.82 -7.75 8.27
N ILE A 308 0.92 -6.76 8.15
CA ILE A 308 -0.38 -6.91 7.47
C ILE A 308 -0.24 -7.12 5.96
N MET A 309 0.93 -6.81 5.41
CA MET A 309 1.27 -6.98 4.00
C MET A 309 1.93 -8.33 3.71
N THR A 310 2.44 -9.04 4.72
CA THR A 310 3.25 -10.25 4.51
C THR A 310 2.51 -11.55 4.77
N LYS A 311 1.54 -11.54 5.70
CA LYS A 311 0.83 -12.75 6.15
C LYS A 311 -0.60 -12.48 6.59
N GLY A 312 -1.37 -13.55 6.69
CA GLY A 312 -2.72 -13.52 7.25
C GLY A 312 -2.67 -13.31 8.76
N LEU A 313 -3.50 -12.41 9.29
CA LEU A 313 -3.54 -12.09 10.71
C LEU A 313 -4.88 -12.45 11.34
N HIS A 314 -4.85 -12.85 12.61
CA HIS A 314 -6.06 -13.00 13.42
C HIS A 314 -6.80 -11.67 13.56
N GLY A 315 -8.12 -11.72 13.70
CA GLY A 315 -9.01 -10.54 13.75
C GLY A 315 -8.51 -9.39 14.65
N PRO A 316 -8.10 -9.63 15.91
CA PRO A 316 -7.60 -8.57 16.78
C PRO A 316 -6.36 -7.85 16.20
N ARG A 317 -5.32 -8.60 15.85
CA ARG A 317 -4.07 -8.03 15.30
C ARG A 317 -4.31 -7.35 13.95
N HIS A 318 -5.17 -7.91 13.10
CA HIS A 318 -5.56 -7.31 11.83
C HIS A 318 -6.21 -5.94 12.04
N LYS A 319 -7.15 -5.87 12.98
CA LYS A 319 -7.84 -4.62 13.35
C LYS A 319 -6.88 -3.58 13.92
N ASP A 320 -5.96 -3.99 14.80
CA ASP A 320 -4.98 -3.10 15.41
C ASP A 320 -4.07 -2.47 14.34
N LEU A 321 -3.54 -3.28 13.41
CA LEU A 321 -2.72 -2.78 12.32
C LEU A 321 -3.52 -1.94 11.32
N THR A 322 -4.77 -2.31 11.02
CA THR A 322 -5.66 -1.50 10.17
C THR A 322 -5.84 -0.10 10.76
N ALA A 323 -6.09 0.00 12.08
CA ALA A 323 -6.22 1.28 12.77
C ALA A 323 -4.90 2.07 12.82
N ALA A 324 -3.77 1.37 13.01
CA ALA A 324 -2.44 1.97 13.01
C ALA A 324 -2.00 2.48 11.63
N LEU A 325 -2.52 1.88 10.55
CA LEU A 325 -2.44 2.40 9.19
C LEU A 325 -3.34 3.62 8.96
N GLY A 326 -4.08 4.14 9.95
CA GLY A 326 -4.98 5.26 9.72
C GLY A 326 -6.19 4.91 8.85
N ILE A 327 -6.47 3.63 8.63
CA ILE A 327 -7.66 3.16 7.93
C ILE A 327 -8.81 3.11 8.92
N ARG A 328 -9.82 3.96 8.72
CA ARG A 328 -10.91 4.17 9.70
C ARG A 328 -12.23 4.35 8.99
N ALA A 329 -13.33 4.05 9.69
CA ALA A 329 -14.66 4.35 9.20
C ALA A 329 -14.80 5.87 8.99
N CYS A 330 -15.20 6.27 7.78
CA CYS A 330 -15.57 7.63 7.46
C CYS A 330 -16.86 7.96 8.22
N SER A 331 -16.90 9.12 8.90
CA SER A 331 -18.15 9.71 9.37
C SER A 331 -19.08 9.95 8.17
N ASP A 332 -20.38 9.75 8.36
CA ASP A 332 -21.39 10.32 7.47
C ASP A 332 -21.52 11.83 7.67
#